data_AF-A0A133VAB8-F1
#
_entry.id   AF-A0A133VAB8-F1
#
_cell.length_a   1.000
_cell.length_b   1.000
_cell.length_c   1.000
_cell.angle_alpha   90.00
_cell.angle_beta   90.00
_cell.angle_gamma   90.00
#
_symmetry.space_group_name_H-M   'P 1'
#
loop_
_entity.id
_entity.type
_entity.pdbx_description
1 polymer ?
#
loop_
_entity_poly.entity_id
_entity_poly.type
_entity_poly.pdbx_seq_one_letter_code
_entity_poly.pdbx_strand_id
1 'polypeptide(L)'
;MEEAFLDPDLAKLGDVLVNFIYSLGRSIARGQPDGDKIPNSVLAAALVDADLRDLAPSRVDRHQIGDVVEAILAYAWLQEDIEISRAAEVLASSLEGVDFQDRDEVLNGAEEGFKNLLLKIADRESLERG
;
A
#
# COMPACT_ATOMS: atom_id res chain seq x y z
N MET A 1 -11.72 -13.17 6.24
CA MET A 1 -10.69 -12.14 6.00
C MET A 1 -9.73 -12.61 4.90
N GLU A 2 -8.99 -13.70 5.08
CA GLU A 2 -8.12 -14.27 4.03
C GLU A 2 -8.84 -14.55 2.69
N GLU A 3 -10.09 -15.05 2.71
CA GLU A 3 -10.83 -15.29 1.46
C GLU A 3 -11.24 -14.01 0.72
N ALA A 4 -11.45 -12.90 1.42
CA ALA A 4 -11.85 -11.63 0.81
C ALA A 4 -10.69 -10.99 0.04
N PHE A 5 -9.46 -11.15 0.53
CA PHE A 5 -8.25 -10.64 -0.13
C PHE A 5 -7.85 -11.44 -1.38
N LEU A 6 -8.54 -12.54 -1.66
CA LEU A 6 -8.38 -13.32 -2.89
C LEU A 6 -9.47 -13.02 -3.92
N ASP A 7 -10.36 -12.08 -3.64
CA ASP A 7 -11.33 -11.60 -4.61
C ASP A 7 -10.59 -10.77 -5.69
N PRO A 8 -10.53 -11.24 -6.94
CA PRO A 8 -9.84 -10.54 -8.01
C PRO A 8 -10.52 -9.23 -8.40
N ASP A 9 -11.81 -9.05 -8.12
CA ASP A 9 -12.50 -7.79 -8.38
C ASP A 9 -12.18 -6.75 -7.31
N LEU A 10 -11.95 -7.18 -6.06
CA LEU A 10 -11.46 -6.32 -5.00
C LEU A 10 -10.00 -5.87 -5.28
N ALA A 11 -9.15 -6.78 -5.74
CA ALA A 11 -7.79 -6.44 -6.16
C ALA A 11 -7.76 -5.41 -7.29
N LYS A 12 -8.63 -5.53 -8.30
CA LYS A 12 -8.75 -4.53 -9.39
C LYS A 12 -9.16 -3.14 -8.89
N LEU A 13 -10.06 -3.06 -7.91
CA LEU A 13 -10.38 -1.79 -7.26
C LEU A 13 -9.16 -1.25 -6.50
N GLY A 14 -8.46 -2.15 -5.81
CA GLY A 14 -7.20 -1.90 -5.13
C GLY A 14 -6.13 -1.29 -6.02
N ASP A 15 -5.81 -1.87 -7.18
CA ASP A 15 -4.81 -1.34 -8.13
C ASP A 15 -5.08 0.14 -8.46
N VAL A 16 -6.33 0.49 -8.77
CA VAL A 16 -6.69 1.89 -9.08
C VAL A 16 -6.53 2.79 -7.86
N LEU A 17 -7.01 2.34 -6.70
CA LEU A 17 -6.94 3.08 -5.43
C LEU A 17 -5.49 3.31 -4.98
N VAL A 18 -4.67 2.26 -5.01
CA VAL A 18 -3.27 2.26 -4.60
C VAL A 18 -2.44 3.17 -5.48
N ASN A 19 -2.61 3.08 -6.81
CA ASN A 19 -1.92 3.97 -7.74
C ASN A 19 -2.31 5.44 -7.52
N PHE A 20 -3.58 5.71 -7.18
CA PHE A 20 -4.02 7.07 -6.85
C PHE A 20 -3.41 7.58 -5.54
N ILE A 21 -3.42 6.77 -4.48
CA ILE A 21 -2.78 7.08 -3.19
C ILE A 21 -1.29 7.36 -3.39
N TYR A 22 -0.59 6.53 -4.16
CA TYR A 22 0.81 6.71 -4.48
C TYR A 22 1.07 8.04 -5.22
N SER A 23 0.32 8.31 -6.29
CA SER A 23 0.41 9.56 -7.04
C SER A 23 0.15 10.79 -6.17
N LEU A 24 -0.85 10.71 -5.29
CA LEU A 24 -1.18 11.78 -4.35
C LEU A 24 -0.07 11.98 -3.32
N GLY A 25 0.48 10.90 -2.76
CA GLY A 25 1.61 10.95 -1.83
C GLY A 25 2.84 11.60 -2.45
N ARG A 26 3.17 11.23 -3.69
CA ARG A 26 4.23 11.89 -4.47
C ARG A 26 3.95 13.38 -4.67
N SER A 27 2.72 13.73 -5.03
CA SER A 27 2.33 15.13 -5.23
C SER A 27 2.50 15.96 -3.96
N ILE A 28 2.11 15.42 -2.82
CA ILE A 28 2.26 16.06 -1.50
C ILE A 28 3.74 16.24 -1.17
N ALA A 29 4.55 15.18 -1.26
CA ALA A 29 5.97 15.23 -0.94
C ALA A 29 6.75 16.24 -1.80
N ARG A 30 6.36 16.39 -3.06
CA ARG A 30 6.99 17.33 -4.00
C ARG A 30 6.45 18.75 -3.94
N GLY A 31 5.29 18.97 -3.31
CA GLY A 31 4.58 20.25 -3.33
C GLY A 31 4.05 20.67 -4.71
N GLN A 32 3.95 19.73 -5.66
CA GLN A 32 3.43 19.98 -7.02
C GLN A 32 2.74 18.72 -7.56
N PRO A 33 1.78 18.84 -8.51
CA PRO A 33 1.14 17.68 -9.12
C PRO A 33 2.15 16.71 -9.73
N ASP A 34 2.06 15.44 -9.36
CA ASP A 34 2.86 14.32 -9.87
C ASP A 34 1.98 13.06 -9.94
N GLY A 35 2.31 12.15 -10.85
CA GLY A 35 1.53 10.94 -11.06
C GLY A 35 2.40 9.83 -11.61
N ASP A 36 2.31 8.66 -10.99
CA ASP A 36 3.05 7.48 -11.39
C ASP A 36 2.31 6.23 -10.91
N LYS A 37 2.66 5.07 -11.47
CA LYS A 37 2.15 3.78 -11.02
C LYS A 37 3.19 3.09 -10.15
N ILE A 38 2.73 2.48 -9.07
CA ILE A 38 3.62 1.71 -8.21
C ILE A 38 3.86 0.32 -8.83
N PRO A 39 5.11 -0.15 -8.96
CA PRO A 39 5.35 -1.52 -9.39
C PRO A 39 4.84 -2.53 -8.37
N ASN A 40 4.16 -3.58 -8.83
CA ASN A 40 3.61 -4.62 -7.96
C ASN A 40 4.68 -5.28 -7.04
N SER A 41 5.93 -5.34 -7.50
CA SER A 41 7.05 -5.85 -6.70
C SER A 41 7.32 -5.04 -5.43
N VAL A 42 7.05 -3.74 -5.45
CA VAL A 42 7.24 -2.85 -4.29
C VAL A 42 6.15 -3.13 -3.26
N LEU A 43 4.91 -3.32 -3.70
CA LEU A 43 3.81 -3.72 -2.80
C LEU A 43 4.10 -5.08 -2.15
N ALA A 44 4.56 -6.04 -2.95
CA ALA A 44 4.92 -7.36 -2.44
C ALA A 44 6.06 -7.30 -1.41
N ALA A 45 7.07 -6.45 -1.65
CA ALA A 45 8.17 -6.25 -0.70
C ALA A 45 7.69 -5.57 0.59
N ALA A 46 6.86 -4.53 0.48
CA ALA A 46 6.29 -3.84 1.64
C ALA A 46 5.51 -4.77 2.58
N LEU A 47 4.76 -5.74 2.06
CA LEU A 47 4.04 -6.72 2.88
C LEU A 47 4.98 -7.67 3.62
N VAL A 48 6.05 -8.11 2.94
CA VAL A 48 7.07 -8.98 3.53
C VAL A 48 7.83 -8.23 4.62
N ASP A 49 8.20 -6.98 4.37
CA ASP A 49 8.94 -6.13 5.31
C ASP A 49 8.09 -5.66 6.50
N ALA A 50 6.76 -5.68 6.35
CA ALA A 50 5.82 -5.48 7.46
C ALA A 50 5.67 -6.71 8.36
N ASP A 51 6.28 -7.85 8.02
CA ASP A 51 6.07 -9.16 8.67
C ASP A 51 4.59 -9.59 8.67
N LEU A 52 3.84 -9.15 7.65
CA LEU A 52 2.41 -9.45 7.47
C LEU A 52 2.17 -10.50 6.39
N ARG A 53 3.20 -11.30 6.05
CA ARG A 53 3.10 -12.32 4.99
C ARG A 53 2.00 -13.34 5.27
N ASP A 54 1.68 -13.58 6.54
CA ASP A 54 0.62 -14.50 6.97
C ASP A 54 -0.78 -14.02 6.60
N LEU A 55 -0.98 -12.73 6.28
CA LEU A 55 -2.25 -12.22 5.74
C LEU A 55 -2.50 -12.65 4.29
N ALA A 56 -1.44 -13.08 3.59
CA ALA A 56 -1.52 -13.64 2.25
C ALA A 56 -1.45 -15.18 2.30
N PRO A 57 -2.15 -15.91 1.43
CA PRO A 57 -2.15 -17.37 1.50
C PRO A 57 -0.75 -17.98 1.38
N SER A 58 -0.58 -19.17 1.95
CA SER A 58 0.69 -19.91 1.93
C SER A 58 1.16 -20.34 0.53
N ARG A 59 0.28 -20.30 -0.49
CA ARG A 59 0.55 -20.78 -1.87
C ARG A 59 0.39 -19.72 -2.96
N VAL A 60 0.67 -18.45 -2.66
CA VAL A 60 0.67 -17.40 -3.69
C VAL A 60 2.09 -17.05 -4.19
N ASP A 61 2.23 -16.83 -5.51
CA ASP A 61 3.46 -16.34 -6.13
C ASP A 61 3.71 -14.86 -5.80
N ARG A 62 4.90 -14.33 -6.14
CA ARG A 62 5.26 -12.94 -5.83
C ARG A 62 4.34 -11.88 -6.46
N HIS A 63 3.72 -12.17 -7.60
CA HIS A 63 2.80 -11.24 -8.26
C HIS A 63 1.48 -11.20 -7.48
N GLN A 64 0.97 -12.37 -7.13
CA GLN A 64 -0.23 -12.51 -6.31
C GLN A 64 -0.10 -11.88 -4.92
N ILE A 65 1.11 -11.77 -4.36
CA ILE A 65 1.32 -11.08 -3.07
C ILE A 65 0.97 -9.59 -3.18
N GLY A 66 1.35 -8.92 -4.26
CA GLY A 66 1.05 -7.51 -4.40
C GLY A 66 -0.42 -7.26 -4.74
N ASP A 67 -1.07 -8.16 -5.50
CA ASP A 67 -2.54 -8.13 -5.70
C ASP A 67 -3.29 -8.28 -4.35
N VAL A 68 -2.74 -9.06 -3.42
CA VAL A 68 -3.28 -9.17 -2.05
C VAL A 68 -3.14 -7.83 -1.30
N VAL A 69 -2.02 -7.11 -1.44
CA VAL A 69 -1.84 -5.77 -0.85
C VAL A 69 -2.87 -4.78 -1.40
N GLU A 70 -3.10 -4.82 -2.71
CA GLU A 70 -4.13 -4.01 -3.37
C GLU A 70 -5.52 -4.32 -2.79
N ALA A 71 -5.85 -5.60 -2.64
CA ALA A 71 -7.12 -6.03 -2.06
C ALA A 71 -7.26 -5.64 -0.57
N ILE A 72 -6.19 -5.74 0.23
CA ILE A 72 -6.17 -5.30 1.64
C ILE A 72 -6.48 -3.80 1.73
N LEU A 73 -5.84 -2.98 0.90
CA LEU A 73 -6.04 -1.52 0.91
C LEU A 73 -7.45 -1.14 0.45
N ALA A 74 -7.97 -1.81 -0.58
CA ALA A 74 -9.36 -1.63 -1.01
C ALA A 74 -10.35 -2.00 0.09
N TYR A 75 -10.15 -3.15 0.75
CA TYR A 75 -10.99 -3.59 1.85
C TYR A 75 -11.01 -2.58 3.01
N ALA A 76 -9.82 -2.20 3.49
CA ALA A 76 -9.69 -1.24 4.60
C ALA A 76 -10.34 0.11 4.27
N TRP A 77 -10.23 0.57 3.03
CA TRP A 77 -10.91 1.79 2.60
C TRP A 77 -12.45 1.62 2.59
N LEU A 78 -12.95 0.49 2.09
CA LEU A 78 -14.39 0.19 2.07
C LEU A 78 -14.99 -0.01 3.48
N GLN A 79 -14.18 -0.42 4.46
CA GLN A 79 -14.57 -0.49 5.87
C GLN A 79 -14.44 0.85 6.62
N GLU A 80 -14.03 1.93 5.94
CA GLU A 80 -13.76 3.25 6.54
C GLU A 80 -12.56 3.25 7.53
N ASP A 81 -11.72 2.20 7.50
CA ASP A 81 -10.53 2.09 8.34
C ASP A 81 -9.38 2.99 7.87
N ILE A 82 -9.40 3.40 6.61
CA ILE A 82 -8.45 4.36 6.06
C ILE A 82 -9.16 5.41 5.20
N GLU A 83 -8.70 6.66 5.28
CA GLU A 83 -9.05 7.70 4.31
C GLU A 83 -7.93 7.85 3.28
N ILE A 84 -8.28 8.12 2.02
CA ILE A 84 -7.31 8.28 0.92
C ILE A 84 -6.29 9.38 1.21
N SER A 85 -6.75 10.52 1.73
CA SER A 85 -5.91 11.65 2.13
C SER A 85 -4.88 11.22 3.17
N ARG A 86 -5.31 10.50 4.20
CA ARG A 86 -4.44 10.05 5.28
C ARG A 86 -3.45 8.99 4.82
N ALA A 87 -3.87 8.07 3.96
CA ALA A 87 -2.98 7.10 3.35
C ALA A 87 -1.90 7.79 2.49
N ALA A 88 -2.29 8.79 1.69
CA ALA A 88 -1.35 9.56 0.89
C ALA A 88 -0.36 10.38 1.75
N GLU A 89 -0.79 10.91 2.90
CA GLU A 89 0.12 11.57 3.85
C GLU A 89 1.17 10.61 4.42
N VAL A 90 0.80 9.37 4.74
CA VAL A 90 1.76 8.35 5.21
C VAL A 90 2.83 8.06 4.14
N LEU A 91 2.41 7.94 2.88
CA LEU A 91 3.31 7.78 1.75
C LEU A 91 4.19 9.02 1.56
N ALA A 92 3.61 10.21 1.64
CA ALA A 92 4.34 11.47 1.48
C ALA A 92 5.44 11.64 2.53
N SER A 93 5.18 11.29 3.80
CA SER A 93 6.19 11.34 4.86
C SER A 93 7.38 10.42 4.59
N SER A 94 7.16 9.28 3.92
CA SER A 94 8.24 8.35 3.57
C SER A 94 9.02 8.77 2.31
N LEU A 95 8.46 9.73 1.55
CA LEU A 95 9.07 10.32 0.36
C LEU A 95 9.68 11.70 0.64
N GLU A 96 9.64 12.18 1.88
CA GLU A 96 10.21 13.47 2.25
C GLU A 96 11.73 13.45 2.11
N GLY A 97 12.27 14.40 1.36
CA GLY A 97 13.71 14.50 1.13
C GLY A 97 14.29 13.54 0.09
N VAL A 98 13.46 12.67 -0.51
CA VAL A 98 13.88 11.76 -1.58
C VAL A 98 14.22 12.52 -2.87
N ASP A 99 15.30 12.13 -3.56
CA ASP A 99 15.56 12.60 -4.93
C ASP A 99 14.64 11.88 -5.93
N PHE A 100 13.62 12.60 -6.42
CA PHE A 100 12.69 12.06 -7.42
C PHE A 100 13.30 11.83 -8.82
N GLN A 101 14.56 12.17 -9.06
CA GLN A 101 15.31 11.74 -10.24
C GLN A 101 15.97 10.38 -10.06
N ASP A 102 16.15 9.92 -8.81
CA ASP A 102 16.64 8.58 -8.49
C ASP A 102 15.44 7.64 -8.31
N ARG A 103 15.24 6.78 -9.31
CA ARG A 103 14.12 5.84 -9.31
C ARG A 103 14.21 4.85 -8.14
N ASP A 104 15.40 4.40 -7.79
CA ASP A 104 15.55 3.39 -6.74
C ASP A 104 15.28 4.01 -5.36
N GLU A 105 15.72 5.25 -5.14
CA GLU A 105 15.39 6.00 -3.93
C GLU A 105 13.88 6.22 -3.77
N VAL A 106 13.18 6.59 -4.85
CA VAL A 106 11.72 6.75 -4.85
C VAL A 106 11.00 5.44 -4.55
N LEU A 107 11.44 4.33 -5.16
CA LEU A 107 10.80 3.04 -4.92
C LEU A 107 11.03 2.54 -3.50
N ASN A 108 12.23 2.73 -2.94
CA ASN A 108 12.52 2.37 -1.55
C ASN A 108 11.69 3.20 -0.56
N GLY A 109 11.55 4.52 -0.81
CA GLY A 109 10.68 5.37 -0.01
C GLY A 109 9.20 4.98 -0.11
N ALA A 110 8.75 4.60 -1.30
CA ALA A 110 7.39 4.11 -1.52
C ALA A 110 7.14 2.77 -0.81
N GLU A 111 8.10 1.84 -0.85
CA GLU A 111 8.06 0.57 -0.14
C GLU A 111 7.85 0.77 1.36
N GLU A 112 8.69 1.61 1.97
CA GLU A 112 8.60 1.95 3.39
C GLU A 112 7.27 2.64 3.73
N GLY A 113 6.77 3.52 2.85
CA GLY A 113 5.46 4.15 3.04
C GLY A 113 4.30 3.16 2.99
N PHE A 114 4.29 2.22 2.05
CA PHE A 114 3.26 1.18 1.98
C PHE A 114 3.33 0.21 3.16
N LYS A 115 4.53 -0.17 3.59
CA LYS A 115 4.74 -0.98 4.80
C LYS A 115 4.14 -0.28 6.03
N ASN A 116 4.44 1.02 6.21
CA ASN A 116 3.90 1.80 7.33
C ASN A 116 2.37 1.93 7.27
N LEU A 117 1.79 1.99 6.07
CA LEU A 117 0.34 1.98 5.89
C LEU A 117 -0.27 0.62 6.26
N LEU A 118 0.34 -0.49 5.82
CA LEU A 118 -0.09 -1.84 6.15
C LEU A 118 -0.07 -2.11 7.65
N LEU A 119 1.01 -1.71 8.35
CA LEU A 119 1.11 -1.84 9.80
C LEU A 119 -0.01 -1.07 10.53
N LYS A 120 -0.36 0.13 10.06
CA LYS A 120 -1.47 0.92 10.64
C LYS A 120 -2.83 0.23 10.48
N ILE A 121 -3.06 -0.44 9.36
CA ILE A 121 -4.28 -1.20 9.10
C ILE A 121 -4.33 -2.41 10.04
N ALA A 122 -3.24 -3.17 10.15
CA ALA A 122 -3.14 -4.33 11.01
C ALA A 122 -3.31 -4.00 12.51
N ASP A 123 -2.77 -2.85 12.96
CA ASP A 123 -2.92 -2.38 14.33
C ASP A 123 -4.38 -2.05 14.68
N ARG A 124 -5.13 -1.41 13.77
CA ARG A 124 -6.56 -1.10 13.98
C ARG A 124 -7.40 -2.37 14.12
N GLU A 125 -7.20 -3.33 13.22
CA GLU A 125 -7.86 -4.63 13.25
C GLU A 125 -7.59 -5.43 14.54
N SER A 126 -6.38 -5.30 15.08
CA SER A 126 -6.00 -5.95 16.34
C SER A 126 -6.74 -5.34 17.55
N LEU A 127 -7.07 -4.05 17.50
CA LEU A 127 -7.79 -3.35 18.56
C LEU A 127 -9.29 -3.65 18.55
N GLU A 128 -9.88 -3.97 17.40
CA GLU A 128 -11.31 -4.30 17.29
C GLU A 128 -11.65 -5.75 17.69
N ARG A 129 -10.63 -6.62 17.76
CA ARG A 129 -10.77 -8.03 18.15
C ARG A 129 -10.53 -8.31 19.63
N GLY A 130 -10.09 -7.32 20.41
CA GLY A 130 -9.80 -7.42 21.86
C GLY A 130 -10.90 -6.83 22.72
#